data_AF-B8C218-F1
#
_entry.id   AF-B8C218-F1
#
_cell.length_a   1.000
_cell.length_b   1.000
_cell.length_c   1.000
_cell.angle_alpha   90.00
_cell.angle_beta   90.00
_cell.angle_gamma   90.00
#
_symmetry.space_group_name_H-M   'P 1'
#
loop_
_entity.id
_entity.type
_entity.pdbx_description
1 polymer ?
#
loop_
_entity_poly.entity_id
_entity_poly.type
_entity_poly.pdbx_seq_one_letter_code
_entity_poly.pdbx_strand_id
1 'polypeptide(L)' 'MGFADFRAAFTPDTPMDWSIEPNEGSLMQKEDTTFVVKFRPQGPGDVYGYLVIETEDFKKTYQVIGST' A
#
# COMPACT_ATOMS: atom_id res chain seq x y z
N MET A 1 -25.76 -1.96 -2.96
CA MET A 1 -24.59 -2.09 -2.09
C MET A 1 -23.41 -2.18 -3.04
N GLY A 2 -22.59 -1.13 -3.14
CA GLY A 2 -21.51 -1.07 -4.13
C GLY A 2 -20.23 -1.64 -3.54
N PHE A 3 -19.61 -2.56 -4.26
CA PHE A 3 -18.24 -3.00 -4.03
C PHE A 3 -17.37 -2.36 -5.10
N ALA A 4 -16.16 -1.96 -4.74
CA ALA A 4 -15.16 -1.48 -5.68
C ALA A 4 -13.92 -2.36 -5.54
N ASP A 5 -13.54 -3.05 -6.60
CA ASP A 5 -12.30 -3.81 -6.61
C ASP A 5 -11.12 -2.84 -6.48
N PHE A 6 -10.15 -3.21 -5.64
CA PHE A 6 -8.95 -2.43 -5.42
C PHE A 6 -7.70 -3.24 -5.73
N ARG A 7 -6.65 -2.51 -6.08
CA ARG A 7 -5.27 -2.98 -6.10
C ARG A 7 -4.42 -2.10 -5.21
N ALA A 8 -3.58 -2.72 -4.40
CA ALA A 8 -2.64 -2.06 -3.50
C ALA A 8 -1.22 -2.56 -3.78
N ALA A 9 -0.33 -1.67 -4.20
CA ALA A 9 1.03 -2.01 -4.57
C ALA A 9 1.98 -0.83 -4.37
N PHE A 10 3.25 -1.15 -4.12
CA PHE A 10 4.31 -0.17 -4.16
C PHE A 10 4.70 0.17 -5.60
N THR A 11 5.14 1.40 -5.84
CA THR A 11 5.65 1.82 -7.14
C THR A 11 6.96 1.08 -7.48
N PRO A 12 7.31 0.92 -8.78
CA PRO A 12 8.49 0.15 -9.19
C PRO A 12 9.83 0.67 -8.67
N ASP A 13 9.91 1.95 -8.31
CA ASP A 13 11.06 2.61 -7.71
C ASP A 13 11.17 2.40 -6.18
N THR A 14 10.12 1.88 -5.54
CA THR A 14 10.16 1.56 -4.11
C THR A 14 11.03 0.32 -3.86
N PRO A 15 11.98 0.37 -2.91
CA PRO A 15 12.81 -0.79 -2.55
C PRO A 15 12.00 -2.01 -2.08
N MET A 16 12.55 -3.21 -2.27
CA MET A 16 11.91 -4.49 -1.91
C MET A 16 11.80 -4.73 -0.38
N ASP A 17 12.27 -3.79 0.44
CA ASP A 17 12.11 -3.74 1.89
C ASP A 17 10.63 -3.61 2.30
N TRP A 18 9.75 -3.23 1.39
CA TRP A 18 8.34 -2.98 1.64
C TRP A 18 7.43 -4.07 1.09
N SER A 19 6.42 -4.44 1.87
CA SER A 19 5.31 -5.27 1.38
C SER A 19 3.97 -4.82 1.97
N ILE A 20 2.88 -5.19 1.29
CA ILE A 20 1.52 -4.86 1.70
C ILE A 20 0.59 -6.06 1.55
N GLU A 21 -0.29 -6.23 2.54
CA GLU A 21 -1.34 -7.24 2.55
C GLU A 21 -2.65 -6.63 3.10
N PRO A 22 -3.81 -6.81 2.46
CA PRO A 22 -4.00 -7.40 1.12
C PRO A 22 -3.48 -6.48 0.00
N ASN A 23 -2.99 -7.08 -1.09
CA ASN A 23 -2.57 -6.37 -2.31
C ASN A 23 -3.68 -6.25 -3.35
N GLU A 24 -4.78 -6.99 -3.20
CA GLU A 24 -5.98 -6.93 -4.02
C GLU A 24 -7.20 -7.36 -3.20
N GLY A 25 -8.39 -6.97 -3.65
CA GLY A 25 -9.65 -7.32 -3.00
C GLY A 25 -10.77 -6.36 -3.38
N SER A 26 -11.81 -6.28 -2.56
CA SER A 26 -12.96 -5.39 -2.77
C SER A 26 -13.20 -4.47 -1.57
N LEU A 27 -13.33 -3.17 -1.79
CA LEU A 27 -13.74 -2.19 -0.78
C LEU A 27 -15.26 -2.10 -0.74
N MET A 28 -15.81 -1.93 0.46
CA MET A 28 -17.24 -1.77 0.69
C MET A 28 -17.51 -0.40 1.32
N GLN A 29 -18.45 0.38 0.77
CA GLN A 29 -18.63 1.82 1.07
C GLN A 29 -18.85 2.18 2.55
N LYS A 30 -19.21 1.21 3.40
CA LYS A 30 -19.55 1.42 4.81
C LYS A 30 -18.72 0.55 5.76
N GLU A 31 -17.66 -0.07 5.25
CA GLU A 31 -16.77 -0.90 6.05
C GLU A 31 -15.34 -0.40 5.91
N ASP A 32 -14.65 -0.34 7.04
CA ASP A 32 -13.23 0.00 7.04
C ASP A 32 -12.43 -1.20 6.53
N THR A 33 -11.45 -0.94 5.68
CA THR A 33 -10.50 -1.95 5.20
C THR A 33 -9.12 -1.67 5.78
N THR A 34 -8.53 -2.68 6.42
CA THR A 34 -7.19 -2.57 7.01
C THR A 34 -6.14 -3.10 6.06
N PHE A 35 -5.12 -2.28 5.79
CA PHE A 35 -3.94 -2.65 5.04
C PHE A 35 -2.74 -2.78 5.97
N VAL A 36 -2.06 -3.92 5.92
CA VAL A 36 -0.85 -4.17 6.70
C VAL A 36 0.36 -3.87 5.83
N VAL A 37 1.04 -2.76 6.11
CA VAL A 37 2.31 -2.40 5.50
C VAL A 37 3.45 -2.93 6.35
N LYS A 38 4.32 -3.76 5.76
CA LYS A 38 5.49 -4.34 6.43
C LYS A 38 6.76 -3.69 5.87
N PHE A 39 7.68 -3.35 6.76
CA PHE A 39 9.00 -2.84 6.43
C PHE A 39 10.07 -3.80 6.97
N ARG A 40 10.98 -4.25 6.10
CA ARG A 40 12.08 -5.18 6.39
C ARG A 40 13.40 -4.59 5.89
N PRO A 41 14.01 -3.68 6.66
CA PRO A 41 15.22 -2.97 6.25
C PRO A 41 16.37 -3.94 5.99
N GLN A 42 17.07 -3.76 4.87
CA GLN A 42 18.30 -4.50 4.55
C GLN A 42 19.58 -3.86 5.08
N GLY A 43 19.50 -2.64 5.61
CA GLY A 43 20.64 -1.89 6.16
C GLY A 43 20.18 -0.65 6.93
N PRO A 44 21.13 0.07 7.55
CA PRO A 44 20.82 1.27 8.31
C PRO A 44 20.43 2.45 7.42
N GLY A 45 19.53 3.29 7.92
CA GLY A 45 19.14 4.56 7.31
C GLY A 45 17.64 4.65 7.00
N ASP A 46 17.28 5.73 6.32
CA ASP A 46 15.92 5.98 5.88
C ASP A 46 15.66 5.30 4.53
N VAL A 47 14.55 4.56 4.44
CA VAL A 47 14.05 3.97 3.21
C VAL A 47 12.72 4.61 2.86
N TYR A 48 12.66 5.22 1.69
CA TYR A 48 11.47 5.88 1.17
C TYR A 48 10.74 4.97 0.20
N GLY A 49 9.41 5.04 0.19
CA GLY A 49 8.58 4.32 -0.76
C GLY A 49 7.27 5.04 -1.05
N TYR A 50 6.60 4.64 -2.12
CA TYR A 50 5.26 5.12 -2.47
C TYR A 50 4.31 3.95 -2.61
N LEU A 51 3.33 3.90 -1.71
CA LEU A 51 2.22 2.96 -1.75
C LEU A 51 1.07 3.56 -2.55
N VAL A 52 0.59 2.82 -3.55
CA VAL A 52 -0.60 3.17 -4.32
C VAL A 52 -1.73 2.20 -3.97
N ILE A 53 -2.89 2.75 -3.65
CA ILE A 53 -4.16 2.01 -3.55
C ILE A 53 -5.11 2.60 -4.57
N GLU A 54 -5.57 1.80 -5.52
CA GLU A 54 -6.42 2.24 -6.62
C GLU A 54 -7.63 1.33 -6.81
N THR A 55 -8.77 1.92 -7.16
CA THR A 55 -10.00 1.30 -7.65
C THR A 55 -10.31 1.87 -9.03
N GLU A 56 -11.41 1.43 -9.67
CA GLU A 56 -11.86 2.01 -10.94
C GLU A 56 -12.15 3.52 -10.83
N ASP A 57 -12.66 3.97 -9.68
CA ASP A 57 -13.12 5.35 -9.47
C ASP A 57 -12.08 6.25 -8.80
N PHE A 58 -11.04 5.68 -8.20
CA PHE A 58 -10.20 6.43 -7.28
C PHE A 58 -8.76 5.90 -7.18
N LYS A 59 -7.81 6.80 -6.94
CA LYS A 59 -6.41 6.46 -6.68
C LYS A 59 -5.87 7.28 -5.51
N LYS A 60 -5.37 6.59 -4.49
CA LYS A 60 -4.63 7.17 -3.35
C LYS A 60 -3.16 6.79 -3.45
N THR A 61 -2.30 7.76 -3.23
CA THR A 61 -0.85 7.53 -3.12
C THR A 61 -0.39 8.00 -1.75
N TYR A 62 0.36 7.16 -1.06
CA TYR A 62 0.92 7.42 0.26
C TYR A 62 2.44 7.33 0.16
N GLN A 63 3.13 8.36 0.63
CA GLN A 63 4.56 8.26 0.89
C GLN A 63 4.77 7.53 2.21
N VAL A 64 5.62 6.51 2.21
CA VAL A 64 6.06 5.81 3.42
C VAL A 64 7.54 6.04 3.66
N ILE A 65 7.90 6.17 4.93
CA ILE A 65 9.28 6.36 5.37
C ILE A 65 9.53 5.35 6.49
N GLY A 66 10.47 4.44 6.26
CA GLY A 66 10.94 3.47 7.23
C GLY A 66 12.33 3.87 7.69
N SER A 67 12.58 3.80 8.99
CA SER A 67 13.89 4.10 9.59
C SER A 67 14.27 2.96 10.54
N THR A 68 15.55 2.61 10.53
CA THR A 68 16.21 1.70 11.49
C THR A 68 16.82 2.44 12.66
#